data_AF-A0A327ZJK3-F1
#
_entry.id   AF-A0A327ZJK3-F1
#
_cell.length_a   1.000
_cell.length_b   1.000
_cell.length_c   1.000
_cell.angle_alpha   90.00
_cell.angle_beta   90.00
_cell.angle_gamma   90.00
#
_symmetry.space_group_name_H-M   'P 1'
#
loop_
_entity.id
_entity.type
_entity.pdbx_description
1 polymer ?
#
loop_
_entity_poly.entity_id
_entity_poly.type
_entity_poly.pdbx_seq_one_letter_code
_entity_poly.pdbx_strand_id
1 'polypeptide(L)'
;MKGPLLTGRPFYYAIMPLRRFFAILSSIVLIGLASPAQARPITPDADFLIAAHQGNLTQIKLGKIAKHQGTTDSVRTIARDLAAYHRKLDVAVRTTATRLDVKLPAEPNSEQRTLIQQHESTSGAAFDTLFLGSQLIAHERAIKLALVVIDTGAEPKITRLAAKALPIVQSHQQVLVEAQQKLTGR
;
A
#
# COMPACT_ATOMS: atom_id res chain seq x y z
N MET A 1 -20.95 -60.12 28.52
CA MET A 1 -20.48 -61.40 27.96
C MET A 1 -21.39 -61.80 26.80
N LYS A 2 -20.77 -62.15 25.65
CA LYS A 2 -21.21 -62.88 24.43
C LYS A 2 -22.68 -63.39 24.41
N GLY A 3 -23.47 -63.31 23.34
CA GLY A 3 -23.32 -63.09 21.88
C GLY A 3 -24.72 -63.29 21.24
N PRO A 4 -24.91 -63.80 20.00
CA PRO A 4 -24.08 -63.73 18.80
C PRO A 4 -24.85 -63.21 17.54
N LEU A 5 -24.07 -62.94 16.49
CA LEU A 5 -24.49 -62.65 15.11
C LEU A 5 -24.94 -63.91 14.36
N LEU A 6 -26.03 -63.78 13.60
CA LEU A 6 -26.53 -64.62 12.48
C LEU A 6 -27.43 -63.65 11.68
N THR A 7 -27.54 -63.58 10.35
CA THR A 7 -27.32 -64.47 9.21
C THR A 7 -27.61 -63.59 7.97
N GLY A 8 -26.97 -63.79 6.83
CA GLY A 8 -27.66 -64.49 5.75
C GLY A 8 -27.72 -63.64 4.47
N ARG A 9 -27.03 -64.13 3.44
CA ARG A 9 -27.03 -63.68 2.03
C ARG A 9 -28.36 -64.15 1.32
N PRO A 10 -28.52 -64.25 -0.02
CA PRO A 10 -28.11 -63.45 -1.21
C PRO A 10 -29.27 -63.30 -2.27
N PHE A 11 -28.92 -62.80 -3.48
CA PHE A 11 -29.57 -62.96 -4.81
C PHE A 11 -30.81 -62.06 -5.07
N TYR A 12 -31.03 -61.46 -6.25
CA TYR A 12 -31.10 -62.03 -7.61
C TYR A 12 -30.85 -60.98 -8.73
N TYR A 13 -30.52 -61.45 -9.94
CA TYR A 13 -30.38 -60.70 -11.19
C TYR A 13 -31.65 -60.77 -12.09
N ALA A 14 -31.74 -59.79 -13.01
CA ALA A 14 -32.56 -59.69 -14.24
C ALA A 14 -34.03 -59.24 -14.05
N ILE A 15 -34.61 -58.31 -14.84
CA ILE A 15 -35.03 -58.43 -16.26
C ILE A 15 -35.29 -57.02 -16.89
N MET A 16 -34.76 -56.76 -18.11
CA MET A 16 -35.21 -55.99 -19.32
C MET A 16 -36.33 -54.89 -19.30
N PRO A 17 -36.67 -54.14 -20.42
CA PRO A 17 -35.91 -53.57 -21.56
C PRO A 17 -36.36 -52.12 -22.00
N LEU A 18 -35.55 -51.49 -22.88
CA LEU A 18 -35.86 -50.76 -24.14
C LEU A 18 -36.87 -49.54 -24.22
N ARG A 19 -36.34 -48.45 -24.84
CA ARG A 19 -36.96 -47.44 -25.77
C ARG A 19 -37.60 -46.11 -25.27
N ARG A 20 -36.84 -45.02 -25.52
CA ARG A 20 -37.14 -43.70 -26.15
C ARG A 20 -38.56 -43.11 -26.09
N PHE A 21 -38.69 -41.85 -25.62
CA PHE A 21 -39.03 -40.61 -26.37
C PHE A 21 -39.44 -39.45 -25.41
N PHE A 22 -39.51 -38.21 -25.93
CA PHE A 22 -39.80 -36.88 -25.32
C PHE A 22 -38.57 -36.12 -24.79
N ALA A 23 -37.97 -35.15 -25.50
CA ALA A 23 -38.41 -33.81 -25.94
C ALA A 23 -38.09 -32.67 -24.94
N ILE A 24 -37.04 -31.91 -25.30
CA ILE A 24 -36.83 -30.44 -25.18
C ILE A 24 -37.35 -29.71 -23.93
N LEU A 25 -36.43 -29.24 -23.07
CA LEU A 25 -36.19 -27.81 -22.77
C LEU A 25 -35.01 -27.72 -21.78
N SER A 26 -33.89 -27.13 -22.18
CA SER A 26 -32.89 -26.69 -21.21
C SER A 26 -32.39 -25.32 -21.61
N SER A 27 -32.97 -24.34 -20.94
CA SER A 27 -32.60 -22.95 -20.92
C SER A 27 -31.09 -22.83 -20.64
N ILE A 28 -30.31 -22.40 -21.63
CA ILE A 28 -28.95 -21.93 -21.36
C ILE A 28 -29.09 -20.53 -20.77
N VAL A 29 -29.24 -20.48 -19.45
CA VAL A 29 -28.99 -19.27 -18.68
C VAL A 29 -27.48 -19.22 -18.45
N LEU A 30 -26.77 -18.50 -19.33
CA LEU A 30 -25.40 -18.07 -19.11
C LEU A 30 -25.41 -16.96 -18.05
N ILE A 31 -25.55 -17.33 -16.78
CA ILE A 31 -25.12 -16.47 -15.68
C ILE A 31 -23.59 -16.47 -15.75
N GLY A 32 -23.04 -15.39 -16.32
CA GLY A 32 -21.63 -15.05 -16.13
C GLY A 32 -21.40 -14.86 -14.65
N LEU A 33 -20.89 -15.89 -13.97
CA LEU A 33 -20.38 -15.79 -12.62
C LEU A 33 -19.20 -14.81 -12.69
N ALA A 34 -19.44 -13.55 -12.31
CA ALA A 34 -18.35 -12.69 -11.90
C ALA A 34 -17.66 -13.41 -10.73
N SER A 35 -16.49 -13.98 -10.98
CA SER A 35 -15.67 -14.54 -9.91
C SER A 35 -15.49 -13.44 -8.87
N PRO A 36 -15.82 -13.67 -7.59
CA PRO A 36 -15.49 -12.71 -6.56
C PRO A 36 -13.98 -12.50 -6.63
N ALA A 37 -13.54 -11.26 -6.84
CA ALA A 37 -12.13 -10.93 -6.76
C ALA A 37 -11.63 -11.41 -5.39
N GLN A 38 -10.89 -12.51 -5.38
CA GLN A 38 -10.30 -13.03 -4.15
C GLN A 38 -9.40 -11.92 -3.64
N ALA A 39 -9.70 -11.37 -2.47
CA ALA A 39 -8.85 -10.37 -1.83
C ALA A 39 -7.44 -10.96 -1.76
N ARG A 40 -6.50 -10.34 -2.47
CA ARG A 40 -5.12 -10.81 -2.55
C ARG A 40 -4.55 -10.82 -1.12
N PRO A 41 -3.80 -11.85 -0.71
CA PRO A 41 -3.17 -11.87 0.60
C PRO A 41 -2.35 -10.59 0.82
N ILE A 42 -2.33 -10.08 2.06
CA ILE A 42 -1.41 -9.01 2.44
C ILE A 42 0.01 -9.55 2.25
N THR A 43 0.68 -9.11 1.19
CA THR A 43 2.08 -9.43 0.91
C THR A 43 2.95 -8.21 1.26
N PRO A 44 4.26 -8.40 1.47
CA PRO A 44 5.20 -7.28 1.60
C PRO A 44 5.06 -6.23 0.50
N ASP A 45 4.67 -6.66 -0.71
CA ASP A 45 4.39 -5.82 -1.86
C ASP A 45 3.14 -4.92 -1.67
N ALA A 46 2.04 -5.48 -1.15
CA ALA A 46 0.82 -4.72 -0.87
C ALA A 46 1.06 -3.72 0.27
N ASP A 47 1.75 -4.13 1.32
CA ASP A 47 2.12 -3.27 2.44
C ASP A 47 3.03 -2.12 2.00
N PHE A 48 3.97 -2.38 1.09
CA PHE A 48 4.80 -1.33 0.49
C PHE A 48 3.93 -0.26 -0.20
N LEU A 49 2.98 -0.66 -1.05
CA LEU A 49 2.12 0.29 -1.77
C LEU A 49 1.25 1.11 -0.82
N ILE A 50 0.69 0.48 0.21
CA ILE A 50 -0.11 1.15 1.23
C ILE A 50 0.75 2.18 1.99
N ALA A 51 1.89 1.76 2.52
CA ALA A 51 2.78 2.63 3.29
C ALA A 51 3.34 3.78 2.44
N ALA A 52 3.75 3.50 1.19
CA ALA A 52 4.22 4.52 0.26
C ALA A 52 3.12 5.53 -0.07
N HIS A 53 1.88 5.08 -0.29
CA HIS A 53 0.74 5.97 -0.54
C HIS A 53 0.49 6.91 0.64
N GLN A 54 0.35 6.35 1.84
CA GLN A 54 0.09 7.13 3.06
C GLN A 54 1.24 8.10 3.39
N GLY A 55 2.48 7.66 3.19
CA GLY A 55 3.67 8.52 3.26
C GLY A 55 3.59 9.69 2.29
N ASN A 56 3.27 9.44 1.02
CA ASN A 56 3.11 10.50 0.02
C ASN A 56 2.00 11.50 0.40
N LEU A 57 0.83 11.02 0.82
CA LEU A 57 -0.26 11.90 1.27
C LEU A 57 0.21 12.82 2.41
N THR A 58 0.94 12.27 3.37
CA THR A 58 1.53 13.01 4.49
C THR A 58 2.49 14.08 4.00
N GLN A 59 3.45 13.72 3.15
CA GLN A 59 4.44 14.64 2.58
C GLN A 59 3.81 15.80 1.81
N ILE A 60 2.76 15.51 1.04
CA ILE A 60 2.03 16.51 0.28
C ILE A 60 1.32 17.50 1.20
N LYS A 61 0.71 17.02 2.30
CA LYS A 61 0.03 17.86 3.30
C LYS A 61 1.04 18.69 4.09
N LEU A 62 2.12 18.09 4.57
CA LEU A 62 3.19 18.79 5.30
C LEU A 62 3.86 19.85 4.45
N GLY A 63 4.09 19.60 3.15
CA GLY A 63 4.62 20.63 2.27
C GLY A 63 3.69 21.83 2.06
N LYS A 64 2.36 21.63 2.11
CA LYS A 64 1.40 22.75 2.10
C LYS A 64 1.46 23.54 3.41
N ILE A 65 1.56 22.86 4.55
CA ILE A 65 1.66 23.50 5.87
C ILE A 65 2.95 24.34 5.94
N ALA A 66 4.09 23.74 5.60
CA ALA A 66 5.40 24.39 5.64
C ALA A 66 5.55 25.57 4.67
N LYS A 67 4.78 25.62 3.57
CA LYS A 67 4.70 26.82 2.72
C LYS A 67 4.23 28.05 3.52
N HIS A 68 3.34 27.86 4.50
CA HIS A 68 2.75 28.94 5.28
C HIS A 68 3.43 29.15 6.64
N GLN A 69 3.86 28.07 7.30
CA GLN A 69 4.42 28.12 8.65
C GLN A 69 5.96 28.11 8.69
N GLY A 70 6.63 27.69 7.60
CA GLY A 70 8.08 27.66 7.51
C GLY A 70 8.68 29.05 7.64
N THR A 71 9.65 29.21 8.54
CA THR A 71 10.26 30.51 8.86
C THR A 71 11.47 30.82 7.99
N THR A 72 12.22 29.81 7.56
CA THR A 72 13.36 29.98 6.64
C THR A 72 13.00 29.69 5.18
N ASP A 73 13.68 30.38 4.25
CA ASP A 73 13.57 30.09 2.81
C ASP A 73 13.96 28.65 2.46
N SER A 74 14.93 28.10 3.19
CA SER A 74 15.37 26.72 3.07
C SER A 74 14.21 25.75 3.34
N VAL A 75 13.54 25.88 4.49
CA VAL A 75 12.41 25.01 4.85
C VAL A 75 11.27 25.14 3.85
N ARG A 76 10.90 26.36 3.44
CA ARG A 76 9.83 26.58 2.45
C ARG A 76 10.15 25.96 1.09
N THR A 77 11.41 26.06 0.66
CA THR A 77 11.90 25.49 -0.61
C THR A 77 11.87 23.96 -0.56
N ILE A 78 12.47 23.37 0.47
CA ILE A 78 12.49 21.91 0.67
C ILE A 78 11.07 21.37 0.71
N ALA A 79 10.18 21.98 1.50
CA ALA A 79 8.79 21.58 1.60
C ALA A 79 8.05 21.55 0.26
N ARG A 80 8.26 22.58 -0.58
CA ARG A 80 7.67 22.66 -1.90
C ARG A 80 8.17 21.53 -2.79
N ASP A 81 9.47 21.28 -2.80
CA ASP A 81 10.12 20.34 -3.70
C ASP A 81 9.78 18.90 -3.31
N LEU A 82 9.81 18.58 -2.01
CA LEU A 82 9.30 17.31 -1.45
C LEU A 82 7.85 17.07 -1.90
N ALA A 83 6.95 18.02 -1.64
CA ALA A 83 5.54 17.85 -2.00
C ALA A 83 5.34 17.69 -3.53
N ALA A 84 6.13 18.35 -4.35
CA ALA A 84 6.05 18.22 -5.81
C ALA A 84 6.47 16.81 -6.27
N TYR A 85 7.56 16.28 -5.73
CA TYR A 85 7.98 14.91 -6.04
C TYR A 85 6.99 13.88 -5.51
N HIS A 86 6.56 13.99 -4.25
CA HIS A 86 5.64 13.03 -3.65
C HIS A 86 4.28 12.99 -4.37
N ARG A 87 3.78 14.10 -4.94
CA ARG A 87 2.60 14.06 -5.84
C ARG A 87 2.83 13.17 -7.06
N LYS A 88 3.98 13.29 -7.72
CA LYS A 88 4.31 12.48 -8.90
C LYS A 88 4.48 11.01 -8.52
N LEU A 89 5.20 10.74 -7.45
CA LEU A 89 5.39 9.38 -6.95
C LEU A 89 4.05 8.72 -6.59
N ASP A 90 3.13 9.47 -5.98
CA ASP A 90 1.84 8.95 -5.58
C ASP A 90 0.92 8.61 -6.74
N VAL A 91 1.03 9.32 -7.87
CA VAL A 91 0.37 8.92 -9.12
C VAL A 91 0.89 7.56 -9.60
N ALA A 92 2.21 7.34 -9.53
CA ALA A 92 2.82 6.06 -9.91
C ALA A 92 2.43 4.92 -8.94
N VAL A 93 2.38 5.19 -7.63
CA VAL A 93 1.90 4.24 -6.60
C VAL A 93 0.44 3.85 -6.87
N ARG A 94 -0.47 4.82 -7.01
CA ARG A 94 -1.89 4.55 -7.32
C ARG A 94 -2.07 3.76 -8.59
N THR A 95 -1.37 4.14 -9.67
CA THR A 95 -1.43 3.42 -10.95
C THR A 95 -0.98 1.97 -10.80
N THR A 96 0.06 1.73 -10.00
CA THR A 96 0.57 0.38 -9.73
C THR A 96 -0.42 -0.42 -8.89
N ALA A 97 -0.99 0.19 -7.85
CA ALA A 97 -2.00 -0.43 -6.99
C ALA A 97 -3.26 -0.84 -7.78
N THR A 98 -3.81 0.06 -8.61
CA THR A 98 -4.96 -0.25 -9.49
C THR A 98 -4.68 -1.44 -10.41
N ARG A 99 -3.48 -1.51 -11.00
CA ARG A 99 -3.10 -2.62 -11.89
C ARG A 99 -2.95 -3.96 -11.18
N LEU A 100 -2.78 -3.94 -9.86
CA LEU A 100 -2.53 -5.13 -9.04
C LEU A 100 -3.69 -5.47 -8.11
N ASP A 101 -4.81 -4.73 -8.25
CA ASP A 101 -6.00 -4.79 -7.40
C ASP A 101 -5.69 -4.61 -5.90
N VAL A 102 -4.73 -3.73 -5.59
CA VAL A 102 -4.40 -3.36 -4.21
C VAL A 102 -5.22 -2.15 -3.80
N LYS A 103 -6.02 -2.30 -2.75
CA LYS A 103 -6.80 -1.20 -2.18
C LYS A 103 -5.91 -0.28 -1.37
N LEU A 104 -5.89 1.00 -1.73
CA LEU A 104 -5.16 2.02 -0.99
C LEU A 104 -6.12 2.77 -0.05
N PRO A 105 -5.69 3.09 1.18
CA PRO A 105 -6.47 3.94 2.08
C PRO A 105 -6.54 5.37 1.52
N ALA A 106 -7.65 6.07 1.75
CA ALA A 106 -7.82 7.45 1.28
C ALA A 106 -7.05 8.50 2.10
N GLU A 107 -6.49 8.10 3.25
CA GLU A 107 -5.90 9.00 4.23
C GLU A 107 -4.57 8.48 4.76
N PRO A 108 -3.69 9.38 5.25
CA PRO A 108 -2.59 9.01 6.12
C PRO A 108 -3.04 8.15 7.29
N ASN A 109 -2.14 7.32 7.82
CA ASN A 109 -2.43 6.51 9.02
C ASN A 109 -2.55 7.39 10.29
N SER A 110 -2.93 6.79 11.41
CA SER A 110 -3.16 7.52 12.67
C SER A 110 -1.91 8.29 13.15
N GLU A 111 -0.74 7.66 13.17
CA GLU A 111 0.53 8.31 13.56
C GLU A 111 0.82 9.53 12.67
N GLN A 112 0.67 9.38 11.36
CA GLN A 112 0.88 10.45 10.40
C GLN A 112 -0.13 11.59 10.54
N ARG A 113 -1.40 11.30 10.82
CA ARG A 113 -2.41 12.34 11.08
C ARG A 113 -2.09 13.12 12.35
N THR A 114 -1.66 12.44 13.42
CA THR A 114 -1.18 13.11 14.64
C THR A 114 0.02 14.01 14.34
N LEU A 115 0.98 13.53 13.55
CA LEU A 115 2.13 14.34 13.14
C LEU A 115 1.71 15.57 12.32
N ILE A 116 0.74 15.43 11.41
CA ILE A 116 0.18 16.55 10.64
C ILE A 116 -0.45 17.59 11.58
N GLN A 117 -1.24 17.16 12.56
CA GLN A 117 -1.85 18.06 13.54
C GLN A 117 -0.81 18.79 14.39
N GLN A 118 0.26 18.10 14.79
CA GLN A 118 1.39 18.71 15.51
C GLN A 118 2.07 19.79 14.67
N HIS A 119 2.23 19.58 13.36
CA HIS A 119 2.76 20.61 12.48
C HIS A 119 1.80 21.80 12.41
N GLU A 120 0.49 21.56 12.20
CA GLU A 120 -0.52 22.63 12.11
C GLU A 120 -0.55 23.52 13.36
N SER A 121 -0.27 22.97 14.55
CA SER A 121 -0.25 23.71 15.82
C SER A 121 1.12 24.31 16.20
N THR A 122 2.19 23.99 15.46
CA THR A 122 3.54 24.49 15.75
C THR A 122 3.84 25.71 14.87
N SER A 123 4.55 26.70 15.42
CA SER A 123 4.90 27.92 14.69
C SER A 123 6.30 28.43 15.07
N GLY A 124 6.78 29.43 14.34
CA GLY A 124 8.09 30.04 14.59
C GLY A 124 9.25 29.07 14.37
N ALA A 125 10.38 29.31 15.02
CA ALA A 125 11.57 28.47 14.88
C ALA A 125 11.32 26.99 15.28
N ALA A 126 10.39 26.74 16.20
CA ALA A 126 10.00 25.38 16.58
C ALA A 126 9.38 24.61 15.41
N PHE A 127 8.71 25.30 14.48
CA PHE A 127 8.16 24.68 13.28
C PHE A 127 9.27 24.15 12.37
N ASP A 128 10.29 24.96 12.08
CA ASP A 128 11.41 24.54 11.22
C ASP A 128 12.15 23.34 11.81
N THR A 129 12.36 23.32 13.13
CA THR A 129 12.95 22.19 13.85
C THR A 129 12.09 20.93 13.77
N LEU A 130 10.78 21.04 14.02
CA LEU A 130 9.84 19.91 13.92
C LEU A 130 9.77 19.38 12.48
N PHE A 131 9.71 20.29 11.51
CA PHE A 131 9.63 19.94 10.10
C PHE A 131 10.86 19.12 9.69
N LEU A 132 12.07 19.66 9.83
CA LEU A 132 13.28 18.97 9.40
C LEU A 132 13.51 17.65 10.14
N GLY A 133 13.30 17.62 11.46
CA GLY A 133 13.46 16.41 12.26
C GLY A 133 12.49 15.29 11.85
N SER A 134 11.20 15.62 11.68
CA SER A 134 10.20 14.63 11.26
C SER A 134 10.40 14.17 9.82
N GLN A 135 10.86 15.06 8.93
CA GLN A 135 11.20 14.70 7.55
C GLN A 135 12.36 13.70 7.49
N LEU A 136 13.41 13.89 8.28
CA LEU A 136 14.55 12.96 8.33
C LEU A 136 14.12 11.55 8.76
N ILE A 137 13.32 11.44 9.82
CA ILE A 137 12.78 10.16 10.30
C ILE A 137 11.92 9.50 9.22
N ALA A 138 11.06 10.26 8.55
CA ALA A 138 10.20 9.74 7.49
C ALA A 138 11.00 9.21 6.30
N HIS A 139 12.05 9.94 5.86
CA HIS A 139 12.89 9.53 4.74
C HIS A 139 13.74 8.30 5.09
N GLU A 140 14.27 8.20 6.32
CA GLU A 140 14.99 7.00 6.77
C GLU A 140 14.09 5.76 6.73
N ARG A 141 12.85 5.86 7.26
CA ARG A 141 11.87 4.78 7.21
C ARG A 141 11.52 4.39 5.77
N ALA A 142 11.33 5.38 4.89
CA ALA A 142 11.03 5.15 3.47
C ALA A 142 12.17 4.43 2.73
N ILE A 143 13.43 4.80 3.01
CA ILE A 143 14.61 4.13 2.43
C ILE A 143 14.68 2.68 2.89
N LYS A 144 14.51 2.41 4.18
CA LYS A 144 14.49 1.02 4.71
C LYS A 144 13.40 0.19 4.04
N LEU A 145 12.18 0.74 3.94
CA LEU A 145 11.06 0.05 3.30
C LEU A 145 11.32 -0.21 1.81
N ALA A 146 11.90 0.77 1.08
CA ALA A 146 12.28 0.59 -0.31
C ALA A 146 13.34 -0.50 -0.50
N LEU A 147 14.36 -0.54 0.37
CA LEU A 147 15.38 -1.59 0.32
C LEU A 147 14.78 -2.97 0.58
N VAL A 148 13.92 -3.10 1.58
CA VAL A 148 13.25 -4.38 1.90
C VAL A 148 12.44 -4.87 0.70
N VAL A 149 11.62 -4.02 0.07
CA VAL A 149 10.81 -4.48 -1.08
C VAL A 149 11.68 -4.75 -2.32
N ILE A 150 12.80 -4.03 -2.51
CA ILE A 150 13.73 -4.31 -3.61
C ILE A 150 14.37 -5.70 -3.43
N ASP A 151 14.70 -6.07 -2.20
CA ASP A 151 15.37 -7.34 -1.87
C ASP A 151 14.40 -8.54 -1.84
N THR A 152 13.22 -8.35 -1.24
CA THR A 152 12.30 -9.44 -0.89
C THR A 152 10.99 -9.44 -1.68
N GLY A 153 10.70 -8.37 -2.43
CA GLY A 153 9.45 -8.20 -3.15
C GLY A 153 9.29 -9.19 -4.30
N ALA A 154 8.09 -9.74 -4.47
CA ALA A 154 7.79 -10.75 -5.48
C ALA A 154 7.21 -10.12 -6.76
N GLU A 155 6.60 -8.94 -6.67
CA GLU A 155 5.95 -8.26 -7.79
C GLU A 155 6.92 -7.31 -8.52
N PRO A 156 7.33 -7.61 -9.78
CA PRO A 156 8.33 -6.83 -10.49
C PRO A 156 7.93 -5.37 -10.73
N LYS A 157 6.63 -5.04 -10.79
CA LYS A 157 6.19 -3.64 -10.91
C LYS A 157 6.48 -2.82 -9.65
N ILE A 158 6.38 -3.44 -8.48
CA ILE A 158 6.59 -2.78 -7.19
C ILE A 158 8.09 -2.65 -6.90
N THR A 159 8.87 -3.71 -7.12
CA THR A 159 10.34 -3.65 -6.96
C THR A 159 10.96 -2.58 -7.86
N ARG A 160 10.52 -2.48 -9.13
CA ARG A 160 10.97 -1.42 -10.05
C ARG A 160 10.51 -0.02 -9.65
N LEU A 161 9.32 0.12 -9.07
CA LEU A 161 8.83 1.40 -8.56
C LEU A 161 9.72 1.88 -7.41
N ALA A 162 10.01 1.00 -6.45
CA ALA A 162 10.88 1.27 -5.32
C ALA A 162 12.31 1.60 -5.76
N ALA A 163 12.89 0.79 -6.66
CA ALA A 163 14.24 1.00 -7.19
C ALA A 163 14.39 2.36 -7.90
N LYS A 164 13.37 2.82 -8.62
CA LYS A 164 13.37 4.15 -9.26
C LYS A 164 13.23 5.30 -8.25
N ALA A 165 12.48 5.09 -7.17
CA ALA A 165 12.24 6.11 -6.16
C ALA A 165 13.41 6.26 -5.18
N LEU A 166 14.10 5.17 -4.85
CA LEU A 166 15.16 5.10 -3.84
C LEU A 166 16.24 6.19 -3.99
N PRO A 167 16.92 6.38 -5.14
CA PRO A 167 17.97 7.39 -5.25
C PRO A 167 17.46 8.82 -5.03
N ILE A 168 16.21 9.10 -5.37
CA ILE A 168 15.61 10.43 -5.18
C ILE A 168 15.28 10.64 -3.70
N VAL A 169 14.74 9.63 -3.02
CA VAL A 169 14.47 9.70 -1.57
C VAL A 169 15.78 9.83 -0.77
N GLN A 170 16.87 9.19 -1.19
CA GLN A 170 18.20 9.37 -0.62
C GLN A 170 18.71 10.80 -0.82
N SER A 171 18.55 11.36 -2.03
CA SER A 171 18.91 12.76 -2.31
C SER A 171 18.11 13.75 -1.45
N HIS A 172 16.80 13.52 -1.26
CA HIS A 172 15.99 14.31 -0.33
C HIS A 172 16.52 14.26 1.10
N GLN A 173 16.90 13.06 1.57
CA GLN A 173 17.48 12.91 2.91
C GLN A 173 18.75 13.73 3.07
N GLN A 174 19.63 13.76 2.07
CA GLN A 174 20.85 14.58 2.09
C GLN A 174 20.53 16.07 2.22
N VAL A 175 19.60 16.58 1.40
CA VAL A 175 19.14 17.98 1.48
C VAL A 175 18.58 18.31 2.87
N LEU A 176 17.83 17.38 3.47
CA LEU A 176 17.28 17.54 4.82
C LEU A 176 18.38 17.58 5.89
N VAL A 177 19.41 16.73 5.78
CA VAL A 177 20.55 16.72 6.71
C VAL A 177 21.30 18.05 6.64
N GLU A 178 21.59 18.54 5.44
CA GLU A 178 22.27 19.83 5.25
C GLU A 178 21.45 20.99 5.82
N ALA A 179 20.12 20.98 5.62
CA ALA A 179 19.24 21.99 6.17
C ALA A 179 19.21 21.95 7.70
N GLN A 180 19.18 20.75 8.29
CA GLN A 180 19.20 20.57 9.75
C GLN A 180 20.50 21.09 10.35
N GLN A 181 21.65 20.78 9.75
CA GLN A 181 22.97 21.28 10.20
C GLN A 181 23.04 22.81 10.16
N LYS A 182 22.53 23.43 9.09
CA LYS A 182 22.46 24.89 8.97
C LYS A 182 21.51 25.52 9.98
N LEU A 183 20.46 24.82 10.41
CA LEU A 183 19.52 25.29 11.42
C LEU A 183 20.13 25.24 12.83
N THR A 184 20.89 24.17 13.15
CA THR A 184 21.51 23.98 14.48
C THR A 184 22.84 24.68 14.67
N GLY A 185 23.52 25.06 13.58
CA GLY A 185 24.77 25.82 13.61
C GLY A 185 24.59 27.34 13.62
N ARG A 186 23.34 27.83 13.75
CA ARG A 186 22.98 29.24 13.97
C ARG A 186 22.73 29.47 15.46
#